data_AF-A0A434GH38-F1
#
_entry.id   AF-A0A434GH38-F1
#
_cell.length_a   1.000
_cell.length_b   1.000
_cell.length_c   1.000
_cell.angle_alpha   90.00
_cell.angle_beta   90.00
_cell.angle_gamma   90.00
#
_symmetry.space_group_name_H-M   'P 1'
#
loop_
_entity.id
_entity.type
_entity.pdbx_description
1 polymer ?
#
loop_
_entity_poly.entity_id
_entity_poly.type
_entity_poly.pdbx_seq_one_letter_code
_entity_poly.pdbx_strand_id
1 'polypeptide(L)'
;VRPGEDEGKPVPNREMLREMRLLLLEEGHCFRDQALSFCNMHSVRPRELLDGSSLSTLVQMVGAGVGVALIPEMAVPVETRSAAVSIAHFANPQPSRTIGMIWRKTSPIAKQLLLISEVVRQAAEALRAQHSSASVALPLKLPAAAQ
;
A
#
# COMPACT_ATOMS: atom_id res chain seq x y z
N VAL A 1 4.38 -2.78 4.21
CA VAL A 1 4.24 -4.06 4.93
C VAL A 1 5.62 -4.65 5.13
N ARG A 2 5.94 -5.04 6.37
CA ARG A 2 7.24 -5.59 6.76
C ARG A 2 7.03 -6.87 7.58
N PRO A 3 8.05 -7.72 7.77
CA PRO A 3 7.95 -8.85 8.68
C PRO A 3 7.48 -8.43 10.08
N GLY A 4 6.81 -9.31 10.83
CA GLY A 4 6.37 -9.00 12.20
C GLY A 4 7.51 -8.61 13.13
N GLU A 5 8.70 -9.21 12.96
CA GLU A 5 9.93 -8.89 13.71
C GLU A 5 10.49 -7.48 13.48
N ASP A 6 9.97 -6.77 12.48
CA ASP A 6 10.34 -5.39 12.17
C ASP A 6 9.45 -4.35 12.87
N GLU A 7 8.49 -4.80 13.67
CA GLU A 7 7.61 -3.92 14.44
C GLU A 7 8.41 -2.96 15.33
N GLY A 8 8.06 -1.67 15.29
CA GLY A 8 8.75 -0.60 16.04
C GLY A 8 10.09 -0.15 15.46
N LYS A 9 10.64 -0.81 14.43
CA LYS A 9 11.85 -0.34 13.74
C LYS A 9 11.54 0.91 12.90
N PRO A 10 12.51 1.81 12.68
CA PRO A 10 12.33 2.98 11.82
C PRO A 10 11.79 2.61 10.44
N VAL A 11 10.84 3.40 9.94
CA VAL A 11 10.24 3.19 8.61
C VAL A 11 11.32 3.46 7.54
N PRO A 12 11.57 2.51 6.61
CA PRO A 12 12.55 2.72 5.55
C PRO A 12 12.13 3.88 4.65
N ASN A 13 13.08 4.77 4.34
CA ASN A 13 12.88 5.80 3.33
C ASN A 13 12.99 5.19 1.91
N ARG A 14 12.77 6.02 0.89
CA ARG A 14 12.79 5.59 -0.51
C ARG A 14 14.13 4.98 -0.91
N GLU A 15 15.22 5.54 -0.41
CA GLU A 15 16.59 5.11 -0.67
C GLU A 15 16.85 3.73 -0.07
N MET A 16 16.48 3.52 1.19
CA MET A 16 16.61 2.22 1.87
C MET A 16 15.78 1.13 1.18
N LEU A 17 14.57 1.45 0.72
CA LEU A 17 13.74 0.47 -0.01
C LEU A 17 14.40 -0.07 -1.28
N ARG A 18 15.32 0.68 -1.90
CA ARG A 18 16.09 0.21 -3.06
C ARG A 18 17.15 -0.82 -2.70
N GLU A 19 17.58 -0.84 -1.44
CA GLU A 19 18.58 -1.78 -0.92
C GLU A 19 17.92 -3.02 -0.30
N MET A 20 16.65 -2.90 0.07
CA MET A 20 15.83 -4.00 0.59
C MET A 20 15.30 -4.89 -0.54
N ARG A 21 14.93 -6.13 -0.19
CA ARG A 21 14.18 -7.00 -1.11
C ARG A 21 12.72 -6.54 -1.17
N LEU A 22 12.44 -5.63 -2.10
CA LEU A 22 11.08 -5.13 -2.36
C LEU A 22 10.32 -6.14 -3.22
N LEU A 23 9.27 -6.73 -2.65
CA LEU A 23 8.37 -7.65 -3.35
C LEU A 23 7.31 -6.83 -4.08
N LEU A 24 7.16 -7.08 -5.37
CA LEU A 24 6.24 -6.36 -6.25
C LEU A 24 5.34 -7.35 -6.99
N LEU A 25 4.16 -6.88 -7.39
CA LEU A 25 3.29 -7.62 -8.31
C LEU A 25 3.97 -7.80 -9.67
N GLU A 26 3.43 -8.71 -10.47
CA GLU A 26 3.82 -8.94 -11.86
C GLU A 26 3.69 -7.68 -12.75
N GLU A 27 4.32 -7.72 -13.91
CA GLU A 27 4.19 -6.67 -14.92
C GLU A 27 2.73 -6.56 -15.42
N GLY A 28 2.31 -5.35 -15.80
CA GLY A 28 0.93 -5.07 -16.23
C GLY A 28 -0.01 -4.64 -15.10
N HIS A 29 0.40 -4.75 -13.82
CA HIS A 29 -0.32 -4.17 -12.70
C HIS A 29 0.06 -2.70 -12.51
N CYS A 30 -0.88 -1.78 -12.70
CA CYS A 30 -0.65 -0.33 -12.50
C CYS A 30 -0.06 0.05 -11.13
N PHE A 31 -0.24 -0.80 -10.11
CA PHE A 31 0.33 -0.61 -8.78
C PHE A 31 1.84 -0.87 -8.74
N ARG A 32 2.35 -1.83 -9.51
CA ARG A 32 3.79 -2.09 -9.66
C ARG A 32 4.48 -0.83 -10.16
N ASP A 33 3.96 -0.24 -11.24
CA ASP A 33 4.55 0.96 -11.85
C ASP A 33 4.55 2.15 -10.88
N GLN A 34 3.50 2.28 -10.07
CA GLN A 34 3.43 3.30 -9.02
C GLN A 34 4.47 3.07 -7.92
N ALA A 35 4.63 1.83 -7.45
CA ALA A 35 5.64 1.48 -6.46
C ALA A 35 7.07 1.76 -6.98
N LEU A 36 7.34 1.40 -8.23
CA LEU A 36 8.64 1.66 -8.88
C LEU A 36 8.91 3.14 -9.07
N SER A 37 7.91 3.89 -9.54
CA SER A 37 7.99 5.34 -9.71
C SER A 37 8.28 6.05 -8.39
N PHE A 38 7.60 5.65 -7.30
CA PHE A 38 7.82 6.22 -5.98
C PHE A 38 9.20 5.90 -5.41
N CYS A 39 9.66 4.65 -5.56
CA CYS A 39 10.99 4.21 -5.08
C CYS A 39 12.14 4.64 -6.01
N ASN A 40 11.85 5.34 -7.12
CA ASN A 40 12.81 5.71 -8.15
C ASN A 40 13.64 4.53 -8.69
N MET A 41 12.99 3.36 -8.81
CA MET A 41 13.59 2.11 -9.28
C MET A 41 13.30 1.96 -10.77
N HIS A 42 14.34 2.14 -11.60
CA HIS A 42 14.24 2.12 -13.06
C HIS A 42 14.24 0.70 -13.65
N SER A 43 14.70 -0.29 -12.87
CA SER A 43 14.63 -1.70 -13.22
C SER A 43 14.66 -2.54 -11.94
N VAL A 44 13.68 -3.45 -11.83
CA VAL A 44 13.65 -4.46 -10.76
C VAL A 44 14.67 -5.52 -11.13
N ARG A 45 15.57 -5.88 -10.22
CA ARG A 45 16.46 -7.01 -10.47
C ARG A 45 15.60 -8.27 -10.56
N PRO A 46 15.87 -9.25 -11.44
CA PRO A 46 15.05 -10.47 -11.56
C PRO A 46 14.83 -11.25 -10.25
N ARG A 47 15.66 -11.00 -9.22
CA ARG A 47 15.54 -11.57 -7.86
C ARG A 47 14.44 -10.94 -6.98
N GLU A 48 13.85 -9.84 -7.42
CA GLU A 48 12.77 -9.09 -6.74
C GLU A 48 11.42 -9.27 -7.45
N LEU A 49 11.40 -9.94 -8.61
CA LEU A 49 10.18 -10.41 -9.24
C LEU A 49 9.79 -11.76 -8.63
N LEU A 50 8.61 -11.80 -8.06
CA LEU A 50 7.93 -13.04 -7.73
C LEU A 50 6.65 -13.04 -8.55
N ASP A 51 6.36 -14.18 -9.18
CA ASP A 51 5.18 -14.43 -10.00
C ASP A 51 3.92 -14.57 -9.13
N GLY A 52 3.70 -13.57 -8.27
CA GLY A 52 2.52 -13.41 -7.46
C GLY A 52 1.61 -12.39 -8.11
N SER A 53 0.53 -12.84 -8.74
CA SER A 53 -0.52 -12.00 -9.32
C SER A 53 -1.46 -11.35 -8.29
N SER A 54 -1.23 -11.57 -6.98
CA SER A 54 -2.09 -11.07 -5.90
C SER A 54 -1.30 -10.42 -4.75
N LEU A 55 -1.87 -9.34 -4.20
CA LEU A 55 -1.37 -8.69 -2.99
C LEU A 55 -1.33 -9.65 -1.80
N SER A 56 -2.29 -10.59 -1.72
CA SER A 56 -2.35 -11.57 -0.64
C SER A 56 -1.09 -12.42 -0.60
N THR A 57 -0.64 -12.91 -1.76
CA THR A 57 0.58 -13.72 -1.88
C THR A 57 1.79 -12.92 -1.43
N LEU A 58 1.91 -11.66 -1.87
CA LEU A 58 3.02 -10.79 -1.45
C LEU A 58 3.04 -10.60 0.07
N VAL A 59 1.90 -10.34 0.69
CA VAL A 59 1.82 -10.13 2.15
C VAL A 59 2.15 -11.40 2.93
N GLN A 60 1.72 -12.57 2.46
CA GLN A 60 2.12 -13.85 3.08
C GLN A 60 3.63 -14.09 3.00
N MET A 61 4.24 -13.75 1.87
CA MET A 61 5.70 -13.86 1.70
C MET A 61 6.48 -12.88 2.58
N VAL A 62 5.95 -11.68 2.81
CA VAL A 62 6.50 -10.75 3.80
C VAL A 62 6.41 -11.36 5.21
N GLY A 63 5.28 -11.99 5.55
CA GLY A 63 5.13 -12.71 6.82
C GLY A 63 6.11 -13.87 6.99
N ALA A 64 6.52 -14.50 5.89
CA ALA A 64 7.56 -15.53 5.86
C ALA A 64 9.00 -14.97 5.85
N GLY A 65 9.18 -13.65 5.98
CA GLY A 65 10.50 -13.02 6.04
C GLY A 65 11.22 -12.90 4.68
N VAL A 66 10.51 -13.08 3.57
CA VAL A 66 11.15 -13.05 2.24
C VAL A 66 11.63 -11.64 1.86
N GLY A 67 10.92 -10.61 2.31
CA GLY A 67 11.24 -9.21 2.01
C GLY A 67 10.20 -8.24 2.58
N VAL A 68 10.04 -7.09 1.91
CA VAL A 68 9.03 -6.07 2.24
C VAL A 68 8.15 -5.78 1.05
N ALA A 69 6.93 -5.32 1.27
CA ALA A 69 6.01 -4.97 0.19
C ALA A 69 5.34 -3.62 0.43
N LEU A 70 5.11 -2.89 -0.66
CA LEU A 70 4.17 -1.78 -0.68
C LEU A 70 2.79 -2.33 -1.01
N ILE A 71 1.74 -1.85 -0.33
CA ILE A 71 0.35 -2.14 -0.69
C ILE A 71 -0.47 -0.84 -0.61
N PRO A 72 -1.56 -0.71 -1.38
CA PRO A 72 -2.50 0.40 -1.21
C PRO A 72 -3.12 0.40 0.19
N GLU A 73 -3.35 1.59 0.75
CA GLU A 73 -3.97 1.74 2.08
C GLU A 73 -5.28 0.95 2.21
N MET A 74 -6.14 1.01 1.19
CA MET A 74 -7.42 0.29 1.18
C MET A 74 -7.30 -1.24 1.25
N ALA A 75 -6.13 -1.79 0.93
CA ALA A 75 -5.89 -3.23 0.97
C ALA A 75 -5.39 -3.69 2.34
N VAL A 76 -4.90 -2.78 3.20
CA VAL A 76 -4.34 -3.13 4.53
C VAL A 76 -5.30 -3.99 5.35
N PRO A 77 -6.58 -3.63 5.56
CA PRO A 77 -7.48 -4.43 6.42
C PRO A 77 -7.77 -5.83 5.91
N VAL A 78 -7.64 -6.04 4.59
CA VAL A 78 -7.98 -7.31 3.93
C VAL A 78 -6.76 -8.21 3.85
N GLU A 79 -5.64 -7.67 3.35
CA GLU A 79 -4.46 -8.47 3.00
C GLU A 79 -3.62 -8.86 4.22
N THR A 80 -3.66 -8.08 5.30
CA THR A 80 -2.79 -8.29 6.47
C THR A 80 -3.47 -9.08 7.59
N ARG A 81 -4.79 -9.31 7.49
CA ARG A 81 -5.61 -9.93 8.54
C ARG A 81 -5.09 -11.29 9.03
N SER A 82 -4.49 -12.07 8.14
CA SER A 82 -4.04 -13.44 8.41
C SER A 82 -2.53 -13.61 8.21
N ALA A 83 -1.76 -12.52 8.20
CA ALA A 83 -0.32 -12.55 8.01
C ALA A 83 0.40 -12.00 9.24
N ALA A 84 1.50 -12.64 9.64
CA ALA A 84 2.36 -12.16 10.72
C ALA A 84 3.27 -11.03 10.22
N VAL A 85 2.68 -9.86 9.98
CA VAL A 85 3.35 -8.70 9.39
C VAL A 85 3.12 -7.44 10.21
N SER A 86 4.06 -6.50 10.12
CA SER A 86 3.92 -5.15 10.66
C SER A 86 3.62 -4.14 9.54
N ILE A 87 2.84 -3.12 9.87
CA ILE A 87 2.44 -2.05 8.95
C ILE A 87 3.16 -0.76 9.32
N ALA A 88 3.70 -0.11 8.31
CA ALA A 88 4.40 1.16 8.43
C ALA A 88 3.94 2.07 7.30
N HIS A 89 3.68 3.33 7.63
CA HIS A 89 3.27 4.37 6.70
C HIS A 89 4.42 5.31 6.42
N PHE A 90 4.52 5.79 5.18
CA PHE A 90 5.52 6.79 4.83
C PHE A 90 5.27 8.13 5.55
N ALA A 91 6.36 8.81 5.89
CA ALA A 91 6.29 10.23 6.22
C ALA A 91 5.85 11.04 5.00
N ASN A 92 5.36 12.25 5.23
CA ASN A 92 5.00 13.15 4.14
C ASN A 92 6.24 13.50 3.28
N PRO A 93 6.14 13.51 1.93
CA PRO A 93 4.94 13.25 1.14
C PRO A 93 4.69 11.76 0.89
N GLN A 94 3.47 11.31 1.21
CA GLN A 94 3.00 9.95 0.95
C GLN A 94 2.69 9.73 -0.55
N PRO A 95 2.89 8.50 -1.08
CA PRO A 95 2.45 8.16 -2.42
C PRO A 95 0.93 8.19 -2.51
N SER A 96 0.41 8.86 -3.54
CA SER A 96 -1.03 8.92 -3.81
C SER A 96 -1.32 8.55 -5.26
N ARG A 97 -2.51 7.99 -5.51
CA ARG A 97 -3.01 7.67 -6.85
C ARG A 97 -4.43 8.18 -7.02
N THR A 98 -4.78 8.60 -8.23
CA THR A 98 -6.15 8.92 -8.62
C THR A 98 -6.81 7.69 -9.23
N ILE A 99 -7.94 7.28 -8.68
CA ILE A 99 -8.79 6.24 -9.27
C ILE A 99 -9.90 6.91 -10.07
N GLY A 100 -10.08 6.49 -11.32
CA GLY A 100 -11.15 6.95 -12.18
C GLY A 100 -11.95 5.78 -12.74
N MET A 101 -13.23 6.02 -12.98
CA MET A 101 -14.06 5.12 -13.78
C MET A 101 -14.04 5.58 -15.23
N ILE A 102 -13.80 4.64 -16.15
CA ILE A 102 -13.63 4.94 -17.57
C ILE A 102 -14.69 4.17 -18.36
N TRP A 103 -15.36 4.84 -19.28
CA TRP A 103 -16.28 4.23 -20.23
C TRP A 103 -16.24 4.97 -21.57
N ARG A 104 -16.72 4.31 -22.63
CA ARG A 104 -16.84 4.92 -23.96
C ARG A 104 -17.87 6.05 -23.94
N LYS A 105 -17.57 7.17 -24.59
CA LYS A 105 -18.50 8.32 -24.72
C LYS A 105 -19.85 7.93 -25.34
N THR A 106 -19.87 6.91 -26.20
CA THR A 106 -21.07 6.37 -26.86
C THR A 106 -21.84 5.36 -26.02
N SER A 107 -21.46 5.14 -24.75
CA SER A 107 -22.14 4.18 -23.89
C SER A 107 -23.62 4.57 -23.68
N PRO A 108 -24.59 3.71 -24.04
CA PRO A 108 -26.00 4.00 -23.84
C PRO A 108 -26.41 4.07 -22.36
N ILE A 109 -25.55 3.56 -21.46
CA ILE A 109 -25.75 3.53 -20.01
C ILE A 109 -24.87 4.54 -19.26
N ALA A 110 -24.35 5.58 -19.93
CA ALA A 110 -23.45 6.55 -19.32
C ALA A 110 -24.05 7.24 -18.07
N LYS A 111 -25.36 7.52 -18.08
CA LYS A 111 -26.04 8.14 -16.92
C LYS A 111 -26.03 7.21 -15.70
N GLN A 112 -26.23 5.92 -15.90
CA GLN A 112 -26.22 4.90 -14.84
C GLN A 112 -24.79 4.68 -14.33
N LEU A 113 -23.80 4.68 -15.22
CA LEU A 113 -22.38 4.58 -14.83
C LEU A 113 -21.94 5.78 -13.98
N LEU A 114 -22.47 6.98 -14.25
CA LEU A 114 -22.25 8.15 -13.39
C LEU A 114 -22.83 7.94 -11.98
N LEU A 115 -24.04 7.38 -11.87
CA LEU A 115 -24.62 7.06 -10.55
C LEU A 115 -23.77 6.02 -9.80
N ILE A 116 -23.28 5.00 -10.48
CA ILE A 116 -22.35 4.02 -9.88
C ILE A 116 -21.06 4.71 -9.45
N SER A 117 -20.52 5.63 -10.25
CA SER A 117 -19.30 6.35 -9.90
C SER A 117 -19.44 7.19 -8.63
N GLU A 118 -20.62 7.73 -8.40
CA GLU A 118 -20.93 8.47 -7.19
C GLU A 118 -20.98 7.55 -5.97
N VAL A 119 -21.59 6.37 -6.08
CA VAL A 119 -21.59 5.36 -5.02
C VAL A 119 -20.16 4.90 -4.70
N VAL A 120 -19.34 4.64 -5.73
CA VAL A 120 -17.93 4.26 -5.55
C VAL A 120 -17.14 5.36 -4.87
N ARG A 121 -17.37 6.63 -5.23
CA ARG A 121 -16.74 7.80 -4.59
C ARG A 121 -17.09 7.87 -3.10
N GLN A 122 -18.37 7.76 -2.76
CA GLN A 122 -18.84 7.79 -1.38
C GLN A 122 -18.26 6.65 -0.55
N ALA A 123 -18.20 5.43 -1.11
CA ALA A 123 -17.59 4.28 -0.45
C ALA A 123 -16.08 4.51 -0.20
N ALA A 124 -15.36 5.09 -1.17
CA ALA A 124 -13.95 5.41 -1.02
C ALA A 124 -13.70 6.50 0.03
N GLU A 125 -14.58 7.51 0.12
CA GLU A 125 -14.52 8.56 1.15
C GLU A 125 -14.78 8.00 2.55
N ALA A 126 -15.76 7.13 2.69
CA ALA A 126 -16.05 6.44 3.95
C ALA A 126 -14.85 5.59 4.40
N LEU A 127 -14.23 4.84 3.49
CA LEU A 127 -13.00 4.08 3.77
C LEU A 127 -11.87 5.02 4.23
N ARG A 128 -11.63 6.13 3.52
CA ARG A 128 -10.58 7.09 3.90
C ARG A 128 -10.80 7.70 5.28
N ALA A 129 -12.05 8.05 5.61
CA ALA A 129 -12.38 8.61 6.92
C ALA A 129 -12.07 7.63 8.06
N GLN A 130 -12.34 6.34 7.87
CA GLN A 130 -12.00 5.29 8.83
C GLN A 130 -10.49 5.18 9.03
N HIS A 131 -9.69 5.22 7.97
CA HIS A 131 -8.23 5.11 8.05
C HIS A 131 -7.56 6.39 8.59
N SER A 132 -8.09 7.57 8.27
CA SER A 132 -7.61 8.84 8.85
C SER A 132 -7.79 8.89 10.37
N SER A 133 -8.80 8.22 10.92
CA SER A 133 -9.00 8.14 12.37
C SER A 133 -8.03 7.17 13.06
N ALA A 134 -7.58 6.13 12.36
CA ALA A 134 -6.59 5.18 12.86
C ALA A 134 -5.15 5.74 12.87
N SER A 135 -4.81 6.64 11.94
CA SER A 135 -3.49 7.29 11.87
C SER A 135 -3.23 8.33 12.98
N VAL A 136 -4.25 8.76 13.74
CA VAL A 136 -4.09 9.79 14.79
C VAL A 136 -3.75 9.19 16.16
N ALA A 137 -3.88 7.87 16.33
CA ALA A 137 -3.63 7.20 17.60
C ALA A 137 -2.17 6.68 17.73
N LEU A 138 -1.21 7.61 17.82
CA LEU A 138 0.03 7.32 18.55
C LEU A 138 0.48 8.57 19.32
N PRO A 139 0.01 8.78 20.57
CA PRO A 139 0.67 9.74 21.43
C PRO A 139 2.03 9.15 21.78
N LEU A 140 3.09 9.76 21.28
CA LEU A 140 4.44 9.64 21.80
C LEU A 140 4.40 10.00 23.30
N LYS A 141 4.16 9.03 24.17
CA LYS A 141 4.54 9.12 25.58
C LYS A 141 6.06 8.97 25.61
N LEU A 142 6.76 10.10 25.57
CA LEU A 142 8.13 10.19 26.05
C LEU A 142 8.13 9.83 27.55
N PRO A 143 8.99 8.92 28.02
CA PRO A 143 9.26 8.83 29.45
C PRO A 143 10.04 10.09 29.84
N ALA A 144 9.41 10.94 30.65
CA ALA A 144 10.11 11.97 31.38
C ALA A 144 11.10 11.28 32.33
N ALA A 145 12.37 11.28 31.95
CA ALA A 145 13.47 11.12 32.89
C ALA A 145 13.57 12.42 33.71
N ALA A 146 13.28 12.35 35.01
CA ALA A 146 13.69 13.33 36.01
C ALA A 146 13.55 12.76 37.42
N GLN A 147 14.56 12.00 37.85
CA GLN A 147 15.37 12.23 39.07
C GLN A 147 16.13 10.96 39.45
#